data_AF-A0A518EZG4-F1
#
_entry.id   AF-A0A518EZG4-F1
#
_cell.length_a   1.000
_cell.length_b   1.000
_cell.length_c   1.000
_cell.angle_alpha   90.00
_cell.angle_beta   90.00
_cell.angle_gamma   90.00
#
_symmetry.space_group_name_H-M   'P 1'
#
loop_
_entity.id
_entity.type
_entity.pdbx_description
1 polymer ?
#
loop_
_entity_poly.entity_id
_entity_poly.type
_entity_poly.pdbx_seq_one_letter_code
_entity_poly.pdbx_strand_id
1 'polypeptide(L)'
;MKVGLRKSGWAIETADSGDDALALCREQPFDVVVSDERMPGMQGSDLLTIIKLKYPDTLRVTLSGQASLERVVHSINAAEVHRFLLKPCPPSEVKATIEELLAKQEELESRARSTENLKSLTVPDIVSTFEDAMDRLWMSFQPVFARSGEVFGYEALVRTESTEVKGPDQFFDIATLLGRSQELGARIRDQVALEIPSAPQNAKILVNVNPDHLDDASLYLDSSPLARHADRVIIEITERSSLSAAENLLGSLERLAEMGYVIAVDDLGAGYSGLNTFSLLSPSVVKFDMELIRNVDRSPTKQAVIRAMTSLCSALGIRSVAEGIETSEEFQTAKELGCDLFQGFLLGRPQRGFVDGAVRSAA
;
A
#
# COMPACT_ATOMS: atom_id res chain seq x y z
N MET A 1 -2.54 -27.66 -18.14
CA MET A 1 -1.85 -26.35 -17.99
C MET A 1 -1.12 -25.91 -19.26
N LYS A 2 -0.08 -26.64 -19.73
CA LYS A 2 0.75 -26.32 -20.92
C LYS A 2 -0.03 -25.88 -22.17
N VAL A 3 -1.06 -26.64 -22.56
CA VAL A 3 -1.87 -26.34 -23.76
C VAL A 3 -2.67 -25.04 -23.63
N GLY A 4 -3.09 -24.68 -22.41
CA GLY A 4 -3.84 -23.45 -22.15
C GLY A 4 -2.98 -22.18 -22.12
N LEU A 5 -1.70 -22.30 -21.73
CA LEU A 5 -0.77 -21.16 -21.63
C LEU A 5 -0.05 -20.84 -22.95
N ARG A 6 0.02 -21.79 -23.91
CA ARG A 6 0.66 -21.57 -25.22
C ARG A 6 0.03 -20.46 -26.07
N LYS A 7 -1.23 -20.07 -25.78
CA LYS A 7 -1.92 -18.97 -26.48
C LYS A 7 -1.52 -17.58 -25.97
N SER A 8 -0.62 -17.49 -24.98
CA SER A 8 -0.25 -16.24 -24.31
C SER A 8 0.94 -15.50 -24.93
N GLY A 9 1.66 -16.10 -25.90
CA GLY A 9 2.84 -15.48 -26.51
C GLY A 9 4.16 -15.67 -25.73
N TRP A 10 4.14 -16.36 -24.59
CA TRP A 10 5.33 -16.67 -23.79
C TRP A 10 6.13 -17.85 -24.36
N ALA A 11 7.46 -17.82 -24.18
CA ALA A 11 8.31 -18.98 -24.34
C ALA A 11 8.13 -19.92 -23.13
N ILE A 12 7.64 -21.13 -23.36
CA ILE A 12 7.28 -22.07 -22.28
C ILE A 12 8.13 -23.33 -22.39
N GLU A 13 8.98 -23.54 -21.40
CA GLU A 13 9.65 -24.81 -21.14
C GLU A 13 8.90 -25.64 -20.10
N THR A 14 9.13 -26.95 -20.09
CA THR A 14 8.54 -27.85 -19.09
C THR A 14 9.56 -28.84 -18.57
N ALA A 15 9.54 -29.05 -17.26
CA ALA A 15 10.32 -30.06 -16.57
C ALA A 15 9.38 -31.08 -15.91
N ASP A 16 9.80 -32.34 -15.86
CA ASP A 16 9.02 -33.43 -15.25
C ASP A 16 9.43 -33.69 -13.78
N SER A 17 10.53 -33.07 -13.33
CA SER A 17 11.03 -33.13 -11.95
C SER A 17 11.68 -31.81 -11.55
N GLY A 18 11.91 -31.62 -10.24
CA GLY A 18 12.63 -30.44 -9.76
C GLY A 18 14.10 -30.40 -10.18
N ASP A 19 14.76 -31.56 -10.32
CA ASP A 19 16.13 -31.64 -10.82
C ASP A 19 16.23 -31.20 -12.28
N ASP A 20 15.27 -31.61 -13.12
CA ASP A 20 15.20 -31.17 -14.53
C ASP A 20 14.94 -29.65 -14.62
N ALA A 21 14.07 -29.12 -13.76
CA ALA A 21 13.81 -27.68 -13.69
C ALA A 21 15.08 -26.90 -13.32
N LEU A 22 15.86 -27.39 -12.36
CA LEU A 22 17.14 -26.78 -11.97
C LEU A 22 18.20 -26.90 -13.08
N ALA A 23 18.18 -27.97 -13.88
CA ALA A 23 19.06 -28.10 -15.03
C ALA A 23 18.73 -27.03 -16.09
N LEU A 24 17.44 -26.86 -16.42
CA LEU A 24 16.98 -25.81 -17.35
C LEU A 24 17.38 -24.40 -16.87
N CYS A 25 17.22 -24.10 -15.57
CA CYS A 25 17.59 -22.80 -15.01
C CYS A 25 19.11 -22.52 -15.07
N ARG A 26 19.96 -23.54 -15.24
CA ARG A 26 21.41 -23.36 -15.45
C ARG A 26 21.73 -23.01 -16.90
N GLU A 27 20.92 -23.48 -17.83
CA GLU A 27 21.14 -23.26 -19.27
C GLU A 27 20.64 -21.88 -19.70
N GLN A 28 19.51 -21.42 -19.13
CA GLN A 28 18.94 -20.12 -19.44
C GLN A 28 18.17 -19.52 -18.25
N PRO A 29 18.07 -18.17 -18.18
CA PRO A 29 17.24 -17.52 -17.18
C PRO A 29 15.75 -17.70 -17.48
N PHE A 30 14.93 -17.68 -16.44
CA PHE A 30 13.47 -17.69 -16.53
C PHE A 30 12.88 -16.55 -15.69
N ASP A 31 11.91 -15.84 -16.25
CA ASP A 31 11.21 -14.76 -15.55
C ASP A 31 10.26 -15.33 -14.48
N VAL A 32 9.63 -16.47 -14.76
CA VAL A 32 8.66 -17.11 -13.86
C VAL A 32 8.85 -18.62 -13.84
N VAL A 33 8.87 -19.20 -12.64
CA VAL A 33 8.77 -20.64 -12.42
C VAL A 33 7.46 -20.97 -11.72
N VAL A 34 6.69 -21.85 -12.34
CA VAL A 34 5.46 -22.41 -11.79
C VAL A 34 5.70 -23.87 -11.43
N SER A 35 5.55 -24.21 -10.16
CA SER A 35 5.83 -25.56 -9.65
C SER A 35 4.60 -26.21 -9.01
N ASP A 36 4.46 -27.51 -9.20
CA ASP A 36 3.50 -28.31 -8.43
C ASP A 36 4.10 -28.65 -7.07
N GLU A 37 3.32 -28.60 -6.00
CA GLU A 37 3.83 -28.92 -4.67
C GLU A 37 4.28 -30.39 -4.56
N ARG A 38 3.57 -31.30 -5.23
CA ARG A 38 3.89 -32.73 -5.23
C ARG A 38 4.45 -33.16 -6.58
N MET A 39 5.76 -33.37 -6.61
CA MET A 39 6.48 -33.90 -7.77
C MET A 39 7.44 -35.03 -7.35
N PRO A 40 7.83 -35.92 -8.27
CA PRO A 40 8.86 -36.93 -7.99
C PRO A 40 10.22 -36.30 -7.65
N GLY A 41 10.96 -36.94 -6.74
CA GLY A 41 12.32 -36.53 -6.36
C GLY A 41 12.36 -35.47 -5.25
N MET A 42 11.79 -34.29 -5.52
CA MET A 42 11.75 -33.17 -4.56
C MET A 42 10.39 -32.47 -4.57
N GLN A 43 10.03 -31.81 -3.46
CA GLN A 43 8.79 -31.03 -3.41
C GLN A 43 8.95 -29.71 -4.17
N GLY A 44 7.82 -29.16 -4.63
CA GLY A 44 7.82 -27.86 -5.31
C GLY A 44 8.35 -26.73 -4.42
N SER A 45 8.00 -26.73 -3.14
CA SER A 45 8.53 -25.81 -2.13
C SER A 45 10.05 -25.86 -2.00
N ASP A 46 10.65 -27.05 -2.01
CA ASP A 46 12.11 -27.23 -1.98
C ASP A 46 12.77 -26.63 -3.24
N LEU A 47 12.19 -26.88 -4.41
CA LEU A 47 12.65 -26.31 -5.68
C LEU A 47 12.60 -24.77 -5.66
N LEU A 48 11.48 -24.19 -5.23
CA LEU A 48 11.31 -22.73 -5.21
C LEU A 48 12.25 -22.05 -4.19
N THR A 49 12.57 -22.73 -3.09
CA THR A 49 13.58 -22.28 -2.13
C THR A 49 14.96 -22.22 -2.77
N ILE A 50 15.34 -23.24 -3.54
CA ILE A 50 16.62 -23.25 -4.28
C ILE A 50 16.63 -22.18 -5.36
N ILE A 51 15.52 -21.98 -6.06
CA ILE A 51 15.39 -20.92 -7.08
C ILE A 51 15.55 -19.56 -6.44
N LYS A 52 14.91 -19.30 -5.29
CA LYS A 52 15.11 -18.03 -4.56
C LYS A 52 16.59 -17.78 -4.24
N LEU A 53 17.32 -18.80 -3.80
CA LEU A 53 18.72 -18.65 -3.41
C LEU A 53 19.66 -18.46 -4.61
N LYS A 54 19.37 -19.09 -5.75
CA LYS A 54 20.28 -19.10 -6.93
C LYS A 54 19.87 -18.11 -8.03
N TYR A 55 18.58 -17.81 -8.13
CA TYR A 55 17.95 -17.01 -9.17
C TYR A 55 16.91 -16.08 -8.49
N PRO A 56 17.38 -15.10 -7.68
CA PRO A 56 16.51 -14.31 -6.81
C PRO A 56 15.43 -13.53 -7.57
N ASP A 57 15.74 -13.09 -8.81
CA ASP A 57 14.88 -12.29 -9.68
C ASP A 57 13.79 -13.11 -10.40
N THR A 58 13.85 -14.44 -10.32
CA THR A 58 12.83 -15.31 -10.92
C THR A 58 11.58 -15.34 -10.04
N LEU A 59 10.43 -14.99 -10.61
CA LEU A 59 9.12 -15.10 -9.94
C LEU A 59 8.77 -16.56 -9.69
N ARG A 60 8.07 -16.82 -8.58
CA ARG A 60 7.88 -18.17 -8.04
C ARG A 60 6.42 -18.37 -7.71
N VAL A 61 5.78 -19.34 -8.38
CA VAL A 61 4.36 -19.65 -8.19
C VAL A 61 4.20 -21.13 -7.85
N THR A 62 3.46 -21.42 -6.78
CA THR A 62 3.13 -22.80 -6.39
C THR A 62 1.70 -23.16 -6.77
N LEU A 63 1.50 -24.37 -7.31
CA LEU A 63 0.20 -24.99 -7.52
C LEU A 63 0.00 -26.13 -6.52
N SER A 64 -0.99 -26.03 -5.62
CA SER A 64 -1.24 -27.05 -4.59
C SER A 64 -2.67 -27.60 -4.60
N GLY A 65 -2.82 -28.89 -4.31
CA GLY A 65 -4.12 -29.57 -4.22
C GLY A 65 -4.73 -29.68 -2.82
N GLN A 66 -4.01 -29.31 -1.76
CA GLN A 66 -4.53 -29.31 -0.38
C GLN A 66 -4.08 -28.04 0.35
N ALA A 67 -5.05 -27.21 0.75
CA ALA A 67 -4.85 -26.08 1.65
C ALA A 67 -4.71 -26.62 3.09
N SER A 68 -3.48 -26.96 3.50
CA SER A 68 -3.19 -26.97 4.94
C SER A 68 -2.71 -25.56 5.30
N LEU A 69 -3.46 -24.90 6.18
CA LEU A 69 -3.27 -23.50 6.58
C LEU A 69 -1.82 -23.23 7.04
N GLU A 70 -1.22 -24.20 7.75
CA GLU A 70 0.16 -24.14 8.25
C GLU A 70 1.21 -24.03 7.13
N ARG A 71 0.96 -24.61 5.95
CA ARG A 71 1.92 -24.63 4.84
C ARG A 71 1.83 -23.41 3.95
N VAL A 72 0.62 -22.89 3.76
CA VAL A 72 0.40 -21.59 3.08
C VAL A 72 1.17 -20.50 3.84
N VAL A 73 1.10 -20.55 5.17
CA VAL A 73 1.80 -19.62 6.06
C VAL A 73 3.33 -19.78 5.98
N HIS A 74 3.86 -21.01 5.94
CA HIS A 74 5.31 -21.23 5.89
C HIS A 74 5.96 -20.73 4.59
N SER A 75 5.36 -21.06 3.42
CA SER A 75 5.92 -20.70 2.12
C SER A 75 5.81 -19.20 1.78
N ILE A 76 4.83 -18.50 2.38
CA ILE A 76 4.68 -17.04 2.24
C ILE A 76 5.61 -16.30 3.22
N ASN A 77 5.66 -16.71 4.48
CA ASN A 77 6.44 -16.02 5.52
C ASN A 77 7.95 -16.09 5.32
N ALA A 78 8.45 -17.10 4.61
CA ALA A 78 9.86 -17.19 4.23
C ALA A 78 10.19 -16.40 2.95
N ALA A 79 9.23 -15.68 2.34
CA ALA A 79 9.37 -15.02 1.02
C ALA A 79 9.83 -15.98 -0.11
N GLU A 80 9.50 -17.26 0.02
CA GLU A 80 9.89 -18.33 -0.90
C GLU A 80 9.04 -18.31 -2.17
N VAL A 81 7.77 -17.92 -2.07
CA VAL A 81 6.81 -17.94 -3.17
C VAL A 81 6.13 -16.58 -3.32
N HIS A 82 5.99 -16.10 -4.56
CA HIS A 82 5.32 -14.83 -4.88
C HIS A 82 3.80 -14.97 -4.97
N ARG A 83 3.30 -16.12 -5.42
CA ARG A 83 1.87 -16.42 -5.43
C ARG A 83 1.57 -17.91 -5.25
N PHE A 84 0.44 -18.19 -4.62
CA PHE A 84 -0.05 -19.55 -4.37
C PHE A 84 -1.41 -19.75 -5.06
N LEU A 85 -1.55 -20.85 -5.82
CA LEU A 85 -2.80 -21.20 -6.51
C LEU A 85 -3.31 -22.58 -6.09
N LEU A 86 -4.61 -22.67 -5.87
CA LEU A 86 -5.29 -23.91 -5.48
C LEU A 86 -5.77 -24.69 -6.70
N LYS A 87 -5.55 -25.99 -6.70
CA LYS A 87 -6.09 -26.90 -7.71
C LYS A 87 -7.51 -27.37 -7.33
N PRO A 88 -8.42 -27.53 -8.30
CA PRO A 88 -8.22 -27.35 -9.74
C PRO A 88 -8.20 -25.87 -10.14
N CYS A 89 -7.14 -25.42 -10.84
CA CYS A 89 -7.04 -24.07 -11.38
C CYS A 89 -7.09 -24.10 -12.92
N PRO A 90 -7.97 -23.30 -13.57
CA PRO A 90 -8.01 -23.18 -15.01
C PRO A 90 -6.77 -22.43 -15.52
N PRO A 91 -6.30 -22.73 -16.76
CA PRO A 91 -5.14 -22.04 -17.33
C PRO A 91 -5.27 -20.51 -17.40
N SER A 92 -6.49 -19.97 -17.47
CA SER A 92 -6.75 -18.53 -17.45
C SER A 92 -6.40 -17.88 -16.11
N GLU A 93 -6.59 -18.57 -15.00
CA GLU A 93 -6.27 -18.05 -13.66
C GLU A 93 -4.76 -18.03 -13.42
N VAL A 94 -4.06 -19.08 -13.86
CA VAL A 94 -2.58 -19.10 -13.86
C VAL A 94 -2.02 -18.00 -14.74
N LYS A 95 -2.63 -17.79 -15.92
CA LYS A 95 -2.23 -16.72 -16.83
C LYS A 95 -2.39 -15.34 -16.19
N ALA A 96 -3.56 -15.02 -15.66
CA ALA A 96 -3.83 -13.73 -15.02
C ALA A 96 -2.89 -13.47 -13.84
N THR A 97 -2.59 -14.51 -13.06
CA THR A 97 -1.63 -14.44 -11.95
C THR A 97 -0.23 -14.08 -12.44
N ILE A 98 0.25 -14.72 -13.50
CA ILE A 98 1.58 -14.45 -14.06
C ILE A 98 1.64 -13.03 -14.64
N GLU A 99 0.60 -12.59 -15.35
CA GLU A 99 0.52 -11.22 -15.88
C GLU A 99 0.55 -10.17 -14.76
N GLU A 100 -0.19 -10.41 -13.67
CA GLU A 100 -0.18 -9.55 -12.47
C GLU A 100 1.22 -9.47 -11.84
N LEU A 101 1.89 -10.61 -11.67
CA LEU A 101 3.23 -10.66 -11.06
C LEU A 101 4.28 -9.97 -11.93
N LEU A 102 4.25 -10.20 -13.25
CA LEU A 102 5.18 -9.57 -14.19
C LEU A 102 4.97 -8.05 -14.22
N ALA A 103 3.72 -7.58 -14.25
CA ALA A 103 3.43 -6.15 -14.19
C ALA A 103 3.94 -5.50 -12.89
N LYS A 104 3.76 -6.19 -11.75
CA LYS A 104 4.26 -5.73 -10.45
C LYS A 104 5.79 -5.74 -10.39
N GLN A 105 6.45 -6.72 -11.00
CA GLN A 105 7.91 -6.77 -11.09
C GLN A 105 8.44 -5.67 -12.01
N GLU A 106 7.85 -5.45 -13.18
CA GLU A 106 8.22 -4.32 -14.06
C GLU A 106 8.04 -2.98 -13.35
N GLU A 107 6.97 -2.83 -12.55
CA GLU A 107 6.76 -1.64 -11.73
C GLU A 107 7.88 -1.48 -10.69
N LEU A 108 8.19 -2.53 -9.92
CA LEU A 108 9.27 -2.54 -8.92
C LEU A 108 10.66 -2.36 -9.54
N GLU A 109 10.92 -2.93 -10.71
CA GLU A 109 12.16 -2.74 -11.46
C GLU A 109 12.24 -1.35 -12.09
N SER A 110 11.12 -0.76 -12.51
CA SER A 110 11.08 0.64 -12.93
C SER A 110 11.32 1.59 -11.76
N ARG A 111 10.81 1.24 -10.56
CA ARG A 111 11.09 1.92 -9.30
C ARG A 111 12.57 1.78 -8.94
N ALA A 112 13.11 0.56 -8.99
CA ALA A 112 14.52 0.29 -8.73
C ALA A 112 15.46 0.95 -9.74
N ARG A 113 15.12 0.99 -11.05
CA ARG A 113 15.84 1.76 -12.08
C ARG A 113 15.73 3.26 -11.88
N SER A 114 14.64 3.74 -11.30
CA SER A 114 14.53 5.15 -10.88
C SER A 114 15.50 5.42 -9.71
N THR A 115 15.62 4.48 -8.76
CA THR A 115 16.65 4.49 -7.70
C THR A 115 18.07 4.27 -8.25
N GLU A 116 18.25 3.58 -9.38
CA GLU A 116 19.55 3.30 -10.00
C GLU A 116 20.02 4.48 -10.90
N ASN A 117 19.09 5.21 -11.51
CA ASN A 117 19.37 6.52 -12.11
C ASN A 117 19.80 7.57 -11.06
N LEU A 118 19.33 7.44 -9.82
CA LEU A 118 19.85 8.22 -8.69
C LEU A 118 21.31 7.85 -8.34
N LYS A 119 21.77 6.63 -8.63
CA LYS A 119 23.18 6.22 -8.41
C LYS A 119 24.15 6.73 -9.49
N SER A 120 23.67 7.20 -10.64
CA SER A 120 24.50 7.80 -11.69
C SER A 120 24.67 9.32 -11.56
N LEU A 121 23.87 9.95 -10.70
CA LEU A 121 23.97 11.35 -10.32
C LEU A 121 25.03 11.54 -9.24
N THR A 122 25.76 12.65 -9.27
CA THR A 122 26.66 12.98 -8.17
C THR A 122 25.84 13.42 -6.95
N VAL A 123 26.35 13.23 -5.73
CA VAL A 123 25.66 13.70 -4.51
C VAL A 123 25.22 15.18 -4.60
N PRO A 124 26.02 16.11 -5.16
CA PRO A 124 25.59 17.48 -5.43
C PRO A 124 24.32 17.60 -6.30
N ASP A 125 24.17 16.76 -7.33
CA ASP A 125 23.00 16.80 -8.21
C ASP A 125 21.74 16.36 -7.45
N ILE A 126 21.83 15.30 -6.63
CA ILE A 126 20.72 14.80 -5.81
C ILE A 126 20.26 15.86 -4.81
N VAL A 127 21.20 16.57 -4.17
CA VAL A 127 20.87 17.67 -3.27
C VAL A 127 20.17 18.80 -4.03
N SER A 128 20.69 19.21 -5.19
CA SER A 128 20.06 20.25 -6.01
C SER A 128 18.64 19.87 -6.45
N THR A 129 18.44 18.62 -6.87
CA THR A 129 17.12 18.08 -7.23
C THR A 129 16.16 18.13 -6.04
N PHE A 130 16.63 17.78 -4.84
CA PHE A 130 15.82 17.84 -3.62
C PHE A 130 15.42 19.28 -3.26
N GLU A 131 16.36 20.24 -3.33
CA GLU A 131 16.07 21.65 -3.05
C GLU A 131 15.05 22.25 -4.04
N ASP A 132 15.22 22.01 -5.35
CA ASP A 132 14.23 22.47 -6.35
C ASP A 132 12.85 21.84 -6.10
N ALA A 133 12.81 20.56 -5.70
CA ALA A 133 11.56 19.88 -5.37
C ALA A 133 10.89 20.45 -4.11
N MET A 134 11.67 20.83 -3.09
CA MET A 134 11.21 21.46 -1.86
C MET A 134 10.67 22.88 -2.09
N ASP A 135 11.33 23.66 -2.95
CA ASP A 135 10.90 25.02 -3.31
C ASP A 135 9.58 25.02 -4.10
N ARG A 136 9.36 23.98 -4.90
CA ARG A 136 8.15 23.79 -5.72
C ARG A 136 7.15 22.81 -5.13
N LEU A 137 7.27 22.53 -3.83
CA LEU A 137 6.36 21.66 -3.10
C LEU A 137 4.97 22.30 -3.03
N TRP A 138 3.93 21.52 -3.32
CA TRP A 138 2.54 21.94 -3.16
C TRP A 138 1.68 20.76 -2.72
N MET A 139 0.49 21.05 -2.17
CA MET A 139 -0.43 20.03 -1.68
C MET A 139 -1.60 19.83 -2.62
N SER A 140 -1.86 18.56 -2.96
CA SER A 140 -3.14 18.14 -3.53
C SER A 140 -4.02 17.56 -2.44
N PHE A 141 -5.33 17.69 -2.60
CA PHE A 141 -6.33 17.24 -1.64
C PHE A 141 -7.30 16.28 -2.32
N GLN A 142 -7.44 15.07 -1.77
CA GLN A 142 -8.39 14.09 -2.27
C GLN A 142 -9.57 13.95 -1.29
N PRO A 143 -10.82 14.14 -1.75
CA PRO A 143 -11.97 14.07 -0.86
C PRO A 143 -12.24 12.65 -0.37
N VAL A 144 -12.58 12.56 0.92
CA VAL A 144 -13.09 11.36 1.60
C VAL A 144 -14.56 11.63 1.94
N PHE A 145 -15.44 10.71 1.54
CA PHE A 145 -16.89 10.89 1.64
C PHE A 145 -17.48 10.01 2.73
N ALA A 146 -18.48 10.53 3.44
CA ALA A 146 -19.29 9.76 4.36
C ALA A 146 -20.37 8.94 3.62
N ARG A 147 -20.99 7.97 4.32
CA ARG A 147 -22.15 7.22 3.80
C ARG A 147 -23.30 8.10 3.31
N SER A 148 -23.45 9.31 3.85
CA SER A 148 -24.46 10.32 3.45
C SER A 148 -24.20 10.93 2.07
N GLY A 149 -22.97 10.82 1.56
CA GLY A 149 -22.52 11.49 0.34
C GLY A 149 -21.94 12.89 0.56
N GLU A 150 -21.89 13.35 1.82
CA GLU A 150 -21.20 14.57 2.21
C GLU A 150 -19.69 14.32 2.35
N VAL A 151 -18.90 15.36 2.12
CA VAL A 151 -17.45 15.30 2.35
C VAL A 151 -17.19 15.21 3.85
N PHE A 152 -16.53 14.14 4.27
CA PHE A 152 -16.02 13.97 5.62
C PHE A 152 -14.72 14.75 5.82
N GLY A 153 -13.84 14.71 4.83
CA GLY A 153 -12.54 15.34 4.90
C GLY A 153 -11.77 15.23 3.59
N TYR A 154 -10.50 15.64 3.64
CA TYR A 154 -9.59 15.58 2.51
C TYR A 154 -8.25 15.02 2.96
N GLU A 155 -7.75 14.04 2.24
CA GLU A 155 -6.37 13.57 2.41
C GLU A 155 -5.42 14.53 1.71
N ALA A 156 -4.43 15.01 2.45
CA ALA A 156 -3.39 15.88 1.97
C ALA A 156 -2.24 15.06 1.39
N LEU A 157 -2.02 15.22 0.09
CA LEU A 157 -1.08 14.45 -0.69
C LEU A 157 -0.03 15.38 -1.30
N VAL A 158 1.23 15.19 -0.90
CA VAL A 158 2.36 16.01 -1.37
C VAL A 158 2.59 15.84 -2.86
N ARG A 159 2.90 16.93 -3.53
CA ARG A 159 3.28 17.01 -4.93
C ARG A 159 4.44 17.99 -5.07
N THR A 160 5.12 17.93 -6.20
CA THR A 160 6.13 18.91 -6.59
C THR A 160 5.96 19.24 -8.07
N GLU A 161 6.26 20.49 -8.46
CA GLU A 161 6.36 20.88 -9.87
C GLU A 161 7.78 20.73 -10.43
N SER A 162 8.71 20.15 -9.66
CA SER A 162 10.04 19.81 -10.17
C SER A 162 9.95 18.81 -11.34
N THR A 163 10.71 19.06 -12.41
CA THR A 163 10.78 18.15 -13.56
C THR A 163 11.68 16.94 -13.33
N GLU A 164 12.49 16.98 -12.28
CA GLU A 164 13.48 15.94 -11.95
C GLU A 164 12.91 14.88 -11.00
N VAL A 165 11.87 15.24 -10.24
CA VAL A 165 11.18 14.35 -9.29
C VAL A 165 9.82 13.90 -9.84
N LYS A 166 9.76 12.63 -10.24
CA LYS A 166 8.59 11.95 -10.80
C LYS A 166 7.66 11.45 -9.69
N GLY A 167 7.02 12.40 -9.00
CA GLY A 167 5.96 12.12 -8.03
C GLY A 167 6.42 11.93 -6.58
N PRO A 168 5.47 11.66 -5.67
CA PRO A 168 5.72 11.67 -4.23
C PRO A 168 6.69 10.56 -3.78
N ASP A 169 6.59 9.34 -4.32
CA ASP A 169 7.46 8.22 -3.95
C ASP A 169 8.94 8.56 -4.15
N GLN A 170 9.31 9.07 -5.34
CA GLN A 170 10.68 9.47 -5.62
C GLN A 170 11.13 10.62 -4.70
N PHE A 171 10.21 11.51 -4.32
CA PHE A 171 10.53 12.61 -3.40
C PHE A 171 10.90 12.08 -2.01
N PHE A 172 10.12 11.13 -1.48
CA PHE A 172 10.41 10.46 -0.21
C PHE A 172 11.68 9.61 -0.26
N ASP A 173 11.93 8.91 -1.37
CA ASP A 173 13.16 8.14 -1.57
C ASP A 173 14.40 9.04 -1.53
N ILE A 174 14.36 10.20 -2.21
CA ILE A 174 15.45 11.18 -2.20
C ILE A 174 15.64 11.75 -0.79
N ALA A 175 14.56 12.10 -0.09
CA ALA A 175 14.64 12.59 1.29
C ALA A 175 15.29 11.57 2.22
N THR A 176 14.92 10.29 2.09
CA THR A 176 15.48 9.19 2.86
C THR A 176 16.96 8.99 2.55
N LEU A 177 17.34 9.01 1.26
CA LEU A 177 18.73 8.89 0.83
C LEU A 177 19.62 10.01 1.38
N LEU A 178 19.08 11.23 1.49
CA LEU A 178 19.78 12.39 2.03
C LEU A 178 19.72 12.49 3.57
N GLY A 179 18.94 11.63 4.25
CA GLY A 179 18.70 11.73 5.69
C GLY A 179 17.85 12.95 6.09
N ARG A 180 17.02 13.46 5.18
CA ARG A 180 16.19 14.67 5.32
C ARG A 180 14.68 14.38 5.33
N SER A 181 14.28 13.14 5.65
CA SER A 181 12.86 12.75 5.73
C SER A 181 12.06 13.62 6.71
N GLN A 182 12.63 13.90 7.89
CA GLN A 182 12.00 14.76 8.90
C GLN A 182 11.79 16.20 8.40
N GLU A 183 12.75 16.74 7.64
CA GLU A 183 12.64 18.08 7.05
C GLU A 183 11.52 18.14 6.00
N LEU A 184 11.46 17.15 5.11
CA LEU A 184 10.35 17.03 4.16
C LEU A 184 9.01 16.91 4.89
N GLY A 185 8.94 16.09 5.94
CA GLY A 185 7.75 15.93 6.78
C GLY A 185 7.30 17.25 7.41
N ALA A 186 8.22 18.01 8.01
CA ALA A 186 7.93 19.33 8.58
C ALA A 186 7.41 20.30 7.50
N ARG A 187 8.04 20.34 6.33
CA ARG A 187 7.62 21.19 5.22
C ARG A 187 6.22 20.85 4.71
N ILE A 188 5.89 19.56 4.61
CA ILE A 188 4.54 19.10 4.25
C ILE A 188 3.53 19.58 5.28
N ARG A 189 3.78 19.40 6.58
CA ARG A 189 2.88 19.85 7.66
C ARG A 189 2.66 21.36 7.63
N ASP A 190 3.71 22.14 7.41
CA ASP A 190 3.62 23.59 7.27
C ASP A 190 2.77 23.98 6.06
N GLN A 191 2.98 23.35 4.90
CA GLN A 191 2.20 23.65 3.72
C GLN A 191 0.73 23.25 3.88
N VAL A 192 0.44 22.13 4.54
CA VAL A 192 -0.93 21.73 4.86
C VAL A 192 -1.59 22.77 5.75
N ALA A 193 -0.91 23.20 6.82
CA ALA A 193 -1.46 24.19 7.77
C ALA A 193 -1.86 25.51 7.10
N LEU A 194 -1.14 25.94 6.05
CA LEU A 194 -1.50 27.13 5.26
C LEU A 194 -2.81 26.97 4.48
N GLU A 195 -3.18 25.76 4.09
CA GLU A 195 -4.36 25.47 3.27
C GLU A 195 -5.63 25.26 4.13
N ILE A 196 -5.51 24.74 5.36
CA ILE A 196 -6.64 24.43 6.27
C ILE A 196 -7.68 25.56 6.40
N PRO A 197 -7.30 26.86 6.51
CA PRO A 197 -8.28 27.94 6.59
C PRO A 197 -9.22 28.06 5.39
N SER A 198 -8.80 27.56 4.22
CA SER A 198 -9.63 27.55 3.00
C SER A 198 -10.49 26.27 2.85
N ALA A 199 -10.29 25.27 3.71
CA ALA A 199 -11.08 24.05 3.71
C ALA A 199 -12.48 24.26 4.32
N PRO A 200 -13.51 23.55 3.82
CA PRO A 200 -14.86 23.60 4.39
C PRO A 200 -14.85 23.40 5.91
N GLN A 201 -15.59 24.21 6.66
CA GLN A 201 -15.42 24.37 8.11
C GLN A 201 -15.46 23.06 8.92
N ASN A 202 -16.29 22.10 8.51
CA ASN A 202 -16.46 20.81 9.20
C ASN A 202 -15.63 19.67 8.60
N ALA A 203 -14.90 19.92 7.50
CA ALA A 203 -14.07 18.91 6.87
C ALA A 203 -12.80 18.68 7.70
N LYS A 204 -12.46 17.39 7.87
CA LYS A 204 -11.19 16.94 8.43
C LYS A 204 -10.09 16.98 7.37
N ILE A 205 -8.85 17.17 7.80
CA ILE A 205 -7.66 17.14 6.94
C ILE A 205 -6.78 15.99 7.39
N LEU A 206 -6.64 14.98 6.52
CA LEU A 206 -5.89 13.77 6.82
C LEU A 206 -4.44 13.99 6.35
N VAL A 207 -3.48 13.79 7.25
CA VAL A 207 -2.06 14.10 7.03
C VAL A 207 -1.21 12.89 7.38
N ASN A 208 -0.50 12.39 6.38
CA ASN A 208 0.42 11.27 6.53
C ASN A 208 1.65 11.66 7.37
N VAL A 209 1.95 10.83 8.37
CA VAL A 209 3.15 10.93 9.21
C VAL A 209 3.81 9.56 9.26
N ASN A 210 5.03 9.48 8.72
CA ASN A 210 5.83 8.27 8.83
C ASN A 210 6.27 8.05 10.30
N PRO A 211 6.28 6.80 10.79
CA PRO A 211 6.72 6.47 12.14
C PRO A 211 8.12 6.96 12.52
N ASP A 212 9.06 7.03 11.59
CA ASP A 212 10.41 7.58 11.80
C ASP A 212 10.42 9.10 12.07
N HIS A 213 9.30 9.79 11.80
CA HIS A 213 9.10 11.18 12.16
C HIS A 213 8.52 11.34 13.58
N LEU A 214 8.15 10.27 14.28
CA LEU A 214 7.64 10.37 15.66
C LEU A 214 8.73 10.75 16.68
N ASP A 215 10.00 10.65 16.30
CA ASP A 215 11.11 11.16 17.11
C ASP A 215 11.41 12.65 16.83
N ASP A 216 10.76 13.26 15.82
CA ASP A 216 10.90 14.67 15.49
C ASP A 216 10.17 15.53 16.54
N ALA A 217 10.94 16.20 17.39
CA ALA A 217 10.43 17.08 18.43
C ALA A 217 9.52 18.21 17.87
N SER A 218 9.71 18.62 16.61
CA SER A 218 8.91 19.69 15.99
C SER A 218 7.43 19.30 15.82
N LEU A 219 7.13 18.01 15.70
CA LEU A 219 5.78 17.47 15.59
C LEU A 219 4.95 17.74 16.85
N TYR A 220 5.62 17.86 18.01
CA TYR A 220 5.01 18.03 19.33
C TYR A 220 5.03 19.47 19.84
N LEU A 221 5.43 20.43 19.01
CA LEU A 221 5.45 21.84 19.39
C LEU A 221 4.06 22.44 19.19
N ASP A 222 3.48 22.99 20.28
CA ASP A 222 2.25 23.80 20.22
C ASP A 222 2.39 25.03 19.32
N SER A 223 3.63 25.50 19.11
CA SER A 223 3.94 26.60 18.22
C SER A 223 3.94 26.22 16.74
N SER A 224 3.91 24.92 16.41
CA SER A 224 3.90 24.47 15.01
C SER A 224 2.63 24.97 14.29
N PRO A 225 2.72 25.31 13.00
CA PRO A 225 1.55 25.78 12.24
C PRO A 225 0.38 24.80 12.27
N LEU A 226 0.66 23.50 12.21
CA LEU A 226 -0.36 22.45 12.19
C LEU A 226 -1.08 22.27 13.53
N ALA A 227 -0.38 22.46 14.66
CA ALA A 227 -0.96 22.29 16.01
C ALA A 227 -2.13 23.25 16.28
N ARG A 228 -2.13 24.42 15.63
CA ARG A 228 -3.24 25.40 15.70
C ARG A 228 -4.56 24.88 15.11
N HIS A 229 -4.48 23.78 14.36
CA HIS A 229 -5.60 23.15 13.67
C HIS A 229 -5.76 21.68 14.07
N ALA A 230 -5.17 21.25 15.19
CA ALA A 230 -5.14 19.85 15.60
C ALA A 230 -6.53 19.20 15.65
N ASP A 231 -7.54 19.96 16.12
CA ASP A 231 -8.94 19.53 16.19
C ASP A 231 -9.56 19.20 14.82
N ARG A 232 -8.99 19.72 13.73
CA ARG A 232 -9.40 19.46 12.35
C ARG A 232 -8.52 18.46 11.62
N VAL A 233 -7.42 18.03 12.23
CA VAL A 233 -6.42 17.17 11.59
C VAL A 233 -6.54 15.73 12.06
N ILE A 234 -6.48 14.80 11.11
CA ILE A 234 -6.32 13.37 11.35
C ILE A 234 -4.89 13.01 10.95
N ILE A 235 -4.09 12.49 11.87
CA ILE A 235 -2.75 12.00 11.60
C ILE A 235 -2.85 10.54 11.16
N GLU A 236 -2.36 10.24 9.95
CA GLU A 236 -2.32 8.90 9.39
C GLU A 236 -0.93 8.30 9.58
N ILE A 237 -0.88 7.15 10.26
CA ILE A 237 0.35 6.38 10.47
C ILE A 237 0.29 5.14 9.59
N THR A 238 1.30 4.93 8.75
CA THR A 238 1.36 3.78 7.84
C THR A 238 1.83 2.51 8.57
N GLU A 239 1.20 1.34 8.30
CA GLU A 239 1.62 0.05 8.89
C GLU A 239 2.96 -0.47 8.31
N ARG A 240 3.29 -0.09 7.07
CA ARG A 240 4.41 -0.68 6.30
C ARG A 240 5.80 -0.44 6.90
N SER A 241 5.95 0.64 7.65
CA SER A 241 7.14 0.89 8.46
C SER A 241 6.93 0.16 9.78
N SER A 242 7.68 -0.93 9.97
CA SER A 242 7.44 -1.86 11.07
C SER A 242 7.25 -1.10 12.38
N LEU A 243 6.05 -1.16 12.95
CA LEU A 243 5.67 -0.55 14.24
C LEU A 243 6.56 -1.02 15.40
N SER A 244 7.46 -1.97 15.14
CA SER A 244 8.59 -2.40 15.95
C SER A 244 9.78 -1.43 16.00
N ALA A 245 9.81 -0.38 15.16
CA ALA A 245 10.96 0.53 15.05
C ALA A 245 10.91 1.71 16.04
N ALA A 246 9.71 2.16 16.44
CA ALA A 246 9.58 3.23 17.42
C ALA A 246 9.56 2.64 18.84
N GLU A 247 10.62 2.90 19.61
CA GLU A 247 10.75 2.44 21.00
C GLU A 247 9.58 2.90 21.89
N ASN A 248 8.92 4.02 21.53
CA ASN A 248 7.78 4.59 22.26
C ASN A 248 6.63 5.06 21.34
N LEU A 249 6.21 4.22 20.40
CA LEU A 249 5.08 4.53 19.49
C LEU A 249 3.82 4.98 20.24
N LEU A 250 3.39 4.22 21.24
CA LEU A 250 2.15 4.49 21.97
C LEU A 250 2.20 5.84 22.69
N GLY A 251 3.29 6.15 23.39
CA GLY A 251 3.44 7.44 24.07
C GLY A 251 3.48 8.61 23.09
N SER A 252 4.08 8.43 21.91
CA SER A 252 4.07 9.43 20.84
C SER A 252 2.65 9.68 20.30
N LEU A 253 1.83 8.64 20.11
CA LEU A 253 0.46 8.78 19.65
C LEU A 253 -0.46 9.37 20.72
N GLU A 254 -0.30 8.97 21.98
CA GLU A 254 -0.99 9.57 23.12
C GLU A 254 -0.71 11.07 23.20
N ARG A 255 0.55 11.47 23.04
CA ARG A 255 0.94 12.88 23.03
C ARG A 255 0.28 13.67 21.88
N LEU A 256 0.21 13.09 20.68
CA LEU A 256 -0.52 13.71 19.57
C LEU A 256 -2.02 13.83 19.86
N ALA A 257 -2.61 12.80 20.45
CA ALA A 257 -4.02 12.82 20.86
C ALA A 257 -4.29 13.90 21.92
N GLU A 258 -3.39 14.08 22.90
CA GLU A 258 -3.46 15.15 23.91
C GLU A 258 -3.38 16.56 23.31
N MET A 259 -2.65 16.72 22.20
CA MET A 259 -2.63 17.97 21.42
C MET A 259 -3.94 18.23 20.65
N GLY A 260 -4.84 17.24 20.58
CA GLY A 260 -6.15 17.34 19.92
C GLY A 260 -6.22 16.70 18.54
N TYR A 261 -5.14 16.07 18.06
CA TYR A 261 -5.16 15.32 16.81
C TYR A 261 -6.00 14.04 16.93
N VAL A 262 -6.66 13.67 15.84
CA VAL A 262 -7.28 12.35 15.71
C VAL A 262 -6.29 11.40 15.06
N ILE A 263 -6.13 10.20 15.61
CA ILE A 263 -5.17 9.22 15.07
C ILE A 263 -5.89 8.22 14.16
N ALA A 264 -5.31 7.99 12.99
CA ALA A 264 -5.72 7.00 12.01
C ALA A 264 -4.56 6.04 11.70
N VAL A 265 -4.91 4.80 11.36
CA VAL A 265 -3.96 3.80 10.86
C VAL A 265 -4.25 3.51 9.41
N ASP A 266 -3.23 3.65 8.57
CA ASP A 266 -3.28 3.46 7.13
C ASP A 266 -2.78 2.06 6.72
N ASP A 267 -3.29 1.54 5.60
CA ASP A 267 -2.90 0.26 4.99
C ASP A 267 -3.09 -1.00 5.87
N LEU A 268 -4.13 -1.02 6.72
CA LEU A 268 -4.35 -2.13 7.64
C LEU A 268 -4.78 -3.41 6.89
N GLY A 269 -3.92 -4.42 6.91
CA GLY A 269 -4.17 -5.73 6.27
C GLY A 269 -3.19 -6.11 5.16
N ALA A 270 -2.28 -5.22 4.76
CA ALA A 270 -1.17 -5.54 3.86
C ALA A 270 -0.07 -6.42 4.53
N GLY A 271 -0.15 -6.61 5.86
CA GLY A 271 0.76 -7.45 6.65
C GLY A 271 0.05 -8.30 7.72
N TYR A 272 0.73 -9.35 8.23
CA TYR A 272 0.20 -10.30 9.22
C TYR A 272 0.00 -9.71 10.63
N SER A 273 0.51 -8.51 10.89
CA SER A 273 0.47 -7.79 12.19
C SER A 273 -0.78 -6.95 12.43
N GLY A 274 -1.61 -6.72 11.40
CA GLY A 274 -2.68 -5.72 11.43
C GLY A 274 -3.64 -5.83 12.62
N LEU A 275 -4.04 -7.05 13.02
CA LEU A 275 -4.95 -7.24 14.17
C LEU A 275 -4.29 -7.03 15.54
N ASN A 276 -2.98 -7.29 15.67
CA ASN A 276 -2.27 -7.06 16.92
C ASN A 276 -1.99 -5.57 17.10
N THR A 277 -1.58 -4.89 16.03
CA THR A 277 -1.50 -3.43 15.93
C THR A 277 -2.82 -2.77 16.29
N PHE A 278 -3.93 -3.30 15.75
CA PHE A 278 -5.28 -2.80 15.97
C PHE A 278 -5.69 -2.81 17.45
N SER A 279 -5.33 -3.85 18.21
CA SER A 279 -5.61 -3.90 19.65
C SER A 279 -4.72 -2.98 20.48
N LEU A 280 -3.51 -2.65 20.00
CA LEU A 280 -2.55 -1.82 20.74
C LEU A 280 -2.80 -0.33 20.52
N LEU A 281 -3.07 0.09 19.28
CA LEU A 281 -3.12 1.50 18.91
C LEU A 281 -4.47 2.18 19.21
N SER A 282 -5.56 1.43 19.34
CA SER A 282 -6.92 1.96 19.54
C SER A 282 -7.26 3.17 18.64
N PRO A 283 -7.07 3.08 17.31
CA PRO A 283 -7.20 4.24 16.43
C PRO A 283 -8.66 4.68 16.28
N SER A 284 -8.89 5.94 15.92
CA SER A 284 -10.24 6.45 15.64
C SER A 284 -10.71 6.15 14.21
N VAL A 285 -9.76 5.95 13.29
CA VAL A 285 -10.02 5.67 11.88
C VAL A 285 -9.05 4.58 11.39
N VAL A 286 -9.55 3.67 10.55
CA VAL A 286 -8.75 2.66 9.85
C VAL A 286 -9.02 2.76 8.36
N LYS A 287 -7.97 2.67 7.54
CA LYS A 287 -8.10 2.67 6.08
C LYS A 287 -7.85 1.26 5.54
N PHE A 288 -8.74 0.81 4.66
CA PHE A 288 -8.62 -0.44 3.91
C PHE A 288 -8.04 -0.13 2.55
N ASP A 289 -6.87 -0.70 2.30
CA ASP A 289 -6.06 -0.41 1.13
C ASP A 289 -6.76 -0.82 -0.18
N MET A 290 -6.28 -0.24 -1.28
CA MET A 290 -6.82 -0.49 -2.61
C MET A 290 -6.78 -1.97 -3.03
N GLU A 291 -5.78 -2.75 -2.61
CA GLU A 291 -5.69 -4.19 -2.94
C GLU A 291 -6.87 -4.95 -2.31
N LEU A 292 -7.27 -4.61 -1.09
CA LEU A 292 -8.42 -5.21 -0.43
C LEU A 292 -9.76 -4.80 -1.06
N ILE A 293 -9.88 -3.55 -1.53
CA ILE A 293 -11.13 -3.02 -2.13
C ILE A 293 -11.29 -3.39 -3.61
N ARG A 294 -10.19 -3.47 -4.37
CA ARG A 294 -10.24 -3.71 -5.82
C ARG A 294 -10.98 -5.00 -6.17
N ASN A 295 -11.98 -4.91 -7.05
CA ASN A 295 -12.85 -6.04 -7.45
C ASN A 295 -13.54 -6.77 -6.28
N VAL A 296 -13.82 -6.08 -5.16
CA VAL A 296 -14.50 -6.68 -3.99
C VAL A 296 -15.90 -7.20 -4.35
N ASP A 297 -16.59 -6.58 -5.30
CA ASP A 297 -17.88 -7.01 -5.85
C ASP A 297 -17.84 -8.45 -6.39
N ARG A 298 -16.67 -8.93 -6.84
CA ARG A 298 -16.49 -10.24 -7.47
C ARG A 298 -15.83 -11.29 -6.57
N SER A 299 -15.38 -10.92 -5.38
CA SER A 299 -14.60 -11.79 -4.51
C SER A 299 -15.31 -12.05 -3.18
N PRO A 300 -16.00 -13.20 -3.03
CA PRO A 300 -16.62 -13.58 -1.77
C PRO A 300 -15.65 -13.61 -0.59
N THR A 301 -14.38 -13.96 -0.84
CA THR A 301 -13.32 -13.94 0.17
C THR A 301 -13.03 -12.52 0.66
N LYS A 302 -12.82 -11.55 -0.24
CA LYS A 302 -12.60 -10.15 0.15
C LYS A 302 -13.82 -9.58 0.89
N GLN A 303 -15.02 -9.90 0.42
CA GLN A 303 -16.27 -9.51 1.08
C GLN A 303 -16.36 -10.05 2.51
N ALA A 304 -16.00 -11.32 2.73
CA ALA A 304 -16.00 -11.91 4.06
C ALA A 304 -14.98 -11.25 5.00
N VAL A 305 -13.78 -10.97 4.51
CA VAL A 305 -12.71 -10.28 5.27
C VAL A 305 -13.15 -8.86 5.66
N ILE A 306 -13.57 -8.05 4.68
CA ILE A 306 -14.00 -6.67 4.94
C ILE A 306 -15.20 -6.67 5.91
N ARG A 307 -16.17 -7.57 5.76
CA ARG A 307 -17.32 -7.65 6.69
C ARG A 307 -16.90 -7.96 8.13
N ALA A 308 -15.92 -8.83 8.31
CA ALA A 308 -15.38 -9.14 9.63
C ALA A 308 -14.66 -7.92 10.21
N MET A 309 -13.84 -7.23 9.40
CA MET A 309 -13.10 -6.04 9.81
C MET A 309 -14.02 -4.86 10.14
N THR A 310 -15.04 -4.57 9.33
CA THR A 310 -16.02 -3.50 9.59
C THR A 310 -16.85 -3.80 10.83
N SER A 311 -17.23 -5.06 11.06
CA SER A 311 -17.95 -5.47 12.28
C SER A 311 -17.10 -5.23 13.53
N LEU A 312 -15.80 -5.56 13.46
CA LEU A 312 -14.85 -5.29 14.53
C LEU A 312 -14.64 -3.79 14.76
N CYS A 313 -14.44 -3.01 13.70
CA CYS A 313 -14.33 -1.54 13.78
C CYS A 313 -15.57 -0.94 14.46
N SER A 314 -16.77 -1.35 14.02
CA SER A 314 -18.03 -0.90 14.60
C SER A 314 -18.15 -1.25 16.09
N ALA A 315 -17.76 -2.47 16.50
CA ALA A 315 -17.79 -2.89 17.90
C ALA A 315 -16.84 -2.08 18.80
N LEU A 316 -15.78 -1.51 18.23
CA LEU A 316 -14.80 -0.68 18.94
C LEU A 316 -15.01 0.82 18.76
N GLY A 317 -16.03 1.25 18.00
CA GLY A 317 -16.27 2.66 17.71
C GLY A 317 -15.27 3.30 16.75
N ILE A 318 -14.59 2.49 15.94
CA ILE A 318 -13.59 2.90 14.94
C ILE A 318 -14.29 3.09 13.60
N ARG A 319 -13.98 4.17 12.87
CA ARG A 319 -14.50 4.38 11.51
C ARG A 319 -13.61 3.74 10.47
N SER A 320 -14.19 3.03 9.50
CA SER A 320 -13.41 2.44 8.40
C SER A 320 -13.53 3.24 7.10
N VAL A 321 -12.42 3.43 6.40
CA VAL A 321 -12.33 4.04 5.06
C VAL A 321 -12.05 2.95 4.04
N ALA A 322 -12.86 2.84 2.98
CA ALA A 322 -12.54 2.04 1.81
C ALA A 322 -11.83 2.89 0.76
N GLU A 323 -10.58 2.54 0.43
CA GLU A 323 -9.77 3.28 -0.53
C GLU A 323 -9.77 2.70 -1.93
N GLY A 324 -9.30 3.50 -2.90
CA GLY A 324 -9.05 3.03 -4.26
C GLY A 324 -10.32 2.69 -5.05
N ILE A 325 -11.48 3.20 -4.65
CA ILE A 325 -12.76 2.95 -5.32
C ILE A 325 -12.75 3.55 -6.73
N GLU A 326 -12.88 2.71 -7.74
CA GLU A 326 -12.91 3.12 -9.15
C GLU A 326 -14.24 2.82 -9.84
N THR A 327 -15.03 1.87 -9.33
CA THR A 327 -16.32 1.48 -9.92
C THR A 327 -17.49 1.63 -8.95
N SER A 328 -18.68 1.87 -9.50
CA SER A 328 -19.91 1.95 -8.71
C SER A 328 -20.21 0.65 -7.98
N GLU A 329 -19.83 -0.49 -8.55
CA GLU A 329 -19.99 -1.81 -7.97
C GLU A 329 -19.09 -2.01 -6.74
N GLU A 330 -17.82 -1.56 -6.80
CA GLU A 330 -16.91 -1.55 -5.65
C GLU A 330 -17.46 -0.66 -4.54
N PHE A 331 -17.91 0.56 -4.88
CA PHE A 331 -18.50 1.49 -3.91
C PHE A 331 -19.72 0.90 -3.21
N GLN A 332 -20.67 0.37 -3.98
CA GLN A 332 -21.91 -0.18 -3.44
C GLN A 332 -21.62 -1.41 -2.57
N THR A 333 -20.73 -2.29 -3.02
CA THR A 333 -20.32 -3.46 -2.24
C THR A 333 -19.65 -3.04 -0.93
N ALA A 334 -18.66 -2.14 -0.95
CA ALA A 334 -18.01 -1.65 0.26
C ALA A 334 -19.01 -1.01 1.24
N LYS A 335 -19.99 -0.27 0.72
CA LYS A 335 -21.07 0.33 1.51
C LYS A 335 -21.98 -0.72 2.16
N GLU A 336 -22.32 -1.79 1.45
CA GLU A 336 -23.12 -2.92 1.97
C GLU A 336 -22.36 -3.78 2.98
N LEU A 337 -21.04 -3.86 2.85
CA LEU A 337 -20.16 -4.56 3.80
C LEU A 337 -19.94 -3.77 5.10
N GLY A 338 -20.39 -2.52 5.16
CA GLY A 338 -20.41 -1.72 6.39
C GLY A 338 -19.31 -0.66 6.50
N CYS A 339 -18.60 -0.31 5.41
CA CYS A 339 -17.61 0.77 5.48
C CYS A 339 -18.26 2.13 5.78
N ASP A 340 -17.64 2.97 6.60
CA ASP A 340 -18.17 4.27 7.01
C ASP A 340 -17.82 5.40 6.04
N LEU A 341 -16.61 5.34 5.49
CA LEU A 341 -15.99 6.37 4.69
C LEU A 341 -15.47 5.77 3.37
N PHE A 342 -15.38 6.60 2.34
CA PHE A 342 -15.07 6.17 0.99
C PHE A 342 -14.15 7.16 0.28
N GLN A 343 -13.12 6.63 -0.38
CA GLN A 343 -12.17 7.42 -1.15
C GLN A 343 -11.81 6.67 -2.43
N GLY A 344 -11.67 7.40 -3.53
CA GLY A 344 -11.28 6.80 -4.81
C GLY A 344 -11.59 7.71 -6.00
N PHE A 345 -11.02 7.39 -7.15
CA PHE A 345 -11.14 8.23 -8.36
C PHE A 345 -12.56 8.31 -8.91
N LEU A 346 -13.42 7.35 -8.61
CA LEU A 346 -14.85 7.44 -8.89
C LEU A 346 -15.50 8.64 -8.19
N LEU A 347 -15.08 8.90 -6.94
CA LEU A 347 -15.69 9.88 -6.05
C LEU A 347 -15.01 11.25 -6.17
N GLY A 348 -13.69 11.26 -6.29
CA GLY A 348 -12.90 12.47 -6.47
C GLY A 348 -11.41 12.16 -6.59
N ARG A 349 -10.75 12.83 -7.53
CA ARG A 349 -9.30 12.73 -7.72
C ARG A 349 -8.57 13.76 -6.86
N PRO A 350 -7.30 13.49 -6.46
CA PRO A 350 -6.45 14.50 -5.86
C PRO A 350 -6.32 15.72 -6.77
N GLN A 351 -6.52 16.92 -6.23
CA GLN A 351 -6.42 18.18 -6.99
C GLN A 351 -6.02 19.35 -6.10
N ARG A 352 -5.75 20.52 -6.70
CA ARG A 352 -5.49 21.75 -5.93
C ARG A 352 -6.76 22.28 -5.29
N GLY A 353 -6.64 22.73 -4.05
CA GLY A 353 -7.74 23.28 -3.26
C GLY A 353 -8.78 22.24 -2.85
N PHE A 354 -9.78 22.71 -2.11
CA PHE A 354 -10.88 21.89 -1.59
C PHE A 354 -12.08 22.04 -2.51
N VAL A 355 -12.34 21.03 -3.33
CA VAL A 355 -13.54 21.02 -4.16
C VAL A 355 -14.67 20.37 -3.38
N ASP A 356 -15.81 21.06 -3.31
CA ASP A 356 -17.06 20.51 -2.80
C ASP A 356 -17.54 19.42 -3.78
N GLY A 357 -17.27 18.17 -3.43
CA GLY A 357 -17.97 17.04 -4.03
C GLY A 357 -19.26 16.83 -3.26
N ALA A 358 -20.42 17.11 -3.84
CA ALA A 358 -21.55 16.23 -3.55
C ALA A 358 -21.30 14.97 -4.39
N VAL A 359 -21.34 13.77 -3.81
CA VAL A 359 -21.37 12.55 -4.62
C VAL A 359 -22.53 12.71 -5.60
N ARG A 360 -22.23 12.87 -6.90
CA ARG A 360 -23.27 12.83 -7.92
C ARG A 360 -23.92 11.47 -7.74
N SER A 361 -25.14 11.46 -7.23
CA SER A 361 -25.89 10.25 -6.93
C SER A 361 -25.77 9.30 -8.12
N ALA A 362 -24.98 8.25 -7.97
CA ALA A 362 -25.03 7.10 -8.85
C ALA A 362 -26.39 6.45 -8.58
N ALA A 363 -27.38 6.89 -9.37
CA ALA A 363 -28.72 6.34 -9.40
C ALA A 363 -28.74 5.03 -10.19
#